data_AF-A0AAQ0MG67-F1
#
_entry.id   AF-A0AAQ0MG67-F1
#
_cell.length_a   1.000
_cell.length_b   1.000
_cell.length_c   1.000
_cell.angle_alpha   90.00
_cell.angle_beta   90.00
_cell.angle_gamma   90.00
#
_symmetry.space_group_name_H-M   'P 1'
#
loop_
_entity.id
_entity.type
_entity.pdbx_description
1 polymer ?
#
loop_
_entity_poly.entity_id
_entity_poly.type
_entity_poly.pdbx_seq_one_letter_code
_entity_poly.pdbx_strand_id
1 'polypeptide(L)'
;PIRNFRSKVLGDYANVGYNATKGQYFYGCKCHALVSESGYVIDYTITPASMADSSMTEEVLSQFGTPTVLGDMGYLVQSLHDKLVLK
;
A
#
# COMPACT_ATOMS: atom_id res chain seq x y z
N PRO A 1 12.82 19.83 -2.05
CA PRO A 1 13.71 18.99 -2.87
C PRO A 1 13.59 17.51 -2.48
N ILE A 2 13.51 16.60 -3.46
CA ILE A 2 13.46 15.15 -3.25
C ILE A 2 14.80 14.71 -2.60
N ARG A 3 14.73 13.88 -1.55
CA ARG A 3 15.87 13.54 -0.67
C ARG A 3 16.63 12.28 -1.09
N ASN A 4 16.46 11.80 -2.31
CA ASN A 4 17.03 10.54 -2.81
C ASN A 4 18.55 10.44 -2.65
N PHE A 5 19.29 11.55 -2.76
CA PHE A 5 20.75 11.58 -2.56
C PHE A 5 21.20 11.79 -1.10
N ARG A 6 20.27 11.91 -0.15
CA ARG A 6 20.56 12.15 1.28
C ARG A 6 20.11 11.01 2.19
N SER A 7 19.19 10.16 1.73
CA SER A 7 18.75 8.99 2.48
C SER A 7 19.84 7.91 2.47
N LYS A 8 20.11 7.30 3.63
CA LYS A 8 21.19 6.30 3.79
C LYS A 8 20.71 4.94 4.29
N VAL A 9 19.51 4.84 4.84
CA VAL A 9 19.07 3.65 5.59
C VAL A 9 18.43 2.61 4.67
N LEU A 10 17.52 3.03 3.80
CA LEU A 10 16.81 2.16 2.86
C LEU A 10 17.21 2.46 1.41
N GLY A 11 18.46 2.85 1.16
CA GLY A 11 18.90 3.29 -0.17
C GLY A 11 18.65 2.27 -1.28
N ASP A 12 18.79 0.98 -0.96
CA ASP A 12 18.66 -0.14 -1.91
C ASP A 12 17.21 -0.59 -2.12
N TYR A 13 16.27 -0.07 -1.32
CA TYR A 13 14.86 -0.48 -1.33
C TYR A 13 13.91 0.69 -1.63
N ALA A 14 14.19 1.86 -1.07
CA ALA A 14 13.43 3.08 -1.31
C ALA A 14 13.72 3.61 -2.71
N ASN A 15 12.66 4.03 -3.41
CA ASN A 15 12.78 4.59 -4.75
C ASN A 15 11.88 5.82 -4.91
N VAL A 16 11.77 6.31 -6.14
CA VAL A 16 10.89 7.43 -6.47
C VAL A 16 9.54 6.91 -6.93
N GLY A 17 8.48 7.36 -6.28
CA GLY A 17 7.09 7.12 -6.68
C GLY A 17 6.40 8.41 -7.08
N TYR A 18 5.36 8.29 -7.91
CA TYR A 18 4.49 9.40 -8.27
C TYR A 18 3.13 9.23 -7.57
N ASN A 19 2.70 10.26 -6.86
CA ASN A 19 1.35 10.33 -6.30
C ASN A 19 0.48 11.15 -7.28
N ALA A 20 -0.38 10.47 -8.04
CA ALA A 20 -1.23 11.09 -9.05
C ALA A 20 -2.23 12.08 -8.44
N THR A 21 -2.81 11.76 -7.28
CA THR A 21 -3.76 12.62 -6.56
C THR A 21 -3.14 13.96 -6.15
N LYS A 22 -1.86 13.95 -5.76
CA LYS A 22 -1.13 15.14 -5.34
C LYS A 22 -0.31 15.79 -6.47
N GLY A 23 -0.24 15.16 -7.65
CA GLY A 23 0.56 15.64 -8.77
C GLY A 23 2.06 15.72 -8.47
N GLN A 24 2.58 14.88 -7.57
CA GLN A 24 3.92 15.07 -6.99
C GLN A 24 4.71 13.77 -6.87
N TYR A 25 6.03 13.90 -7.05
CA TYR A 25 6.99 12.83 -6.81
C TYR A 25 7.47 12.83 -5.36
N PHE A 26 7.67 11.63 -4.82
CA PHE A 26 8.27 11.43 -3.51
C PHE A 26 9.33 10.33 -3.59
N TYR A 27 10.33 10.42 -2.71
CA TYR A 27 11.35 9.37 -2.57
C TYR A 27 11.21 8.72 -1.20
N GLY A 28 11.10 7.39 -1.17
CA GLY A 28 10.92 6.64 0.06
C GLY A 28 10.27 5.28 -0.18
N CYS A 29 9.50 4.87 0.81
CA CYS A 29 8.69 3.66 0.80
C CYS A 29 7.22 4.04 1.06
N LYS A 30 6.30 3.16 0.70
CA LYS A 30 4.91 3.17 1.18
C LYS A 30 4.77 2.13 2.28
N CYS A 31 3.90 2.40 3.23
CA CYS A 31 3.49 1.45 4.26
C CYS A 31 2.00 1.18 4.06
N HIS A 32 1.65 -0.10 3.93
CA HIS A 32 0.29 -0.59 3.88
C HIS A 32 0.04 -1.30 5.19
N ALA A 33 -0.94 -0.85 5.97
CA ALA A 33 -1.22 -1.41 7.29
C ALA A 33 -2.68 -1.84 7.38
N LEU A 34 -2.90 -3.03 7.91
CA LEU A 34 -4.19 -3.48 8.40
C LEU A 34 -4.32 -3.11 9.87
N VAL A 35 -5.41 -2.43 10.22
CA VAL A 35 -5.60 -1.89 11.57
C VAL A 35 -6.97 -2.33 12.08
N SER A 36 -7.04 -2.69 13.37
CA SER A 36 -8.31 -2.97 14.03
C SER A 36 -9.18 -1.71 14.15
N GLU A 37 -10.48 -1.89 14.37
CA GLU A 37 -11.39 -0.76 14.65
C GLU A 37 -10.96 0.05 15.90
N SER A 38 -10.31 -0.62 16.85
CA SER A 38 -9.73 -0.01 18.06
C SER A 38 -8.36 0.65 17.83
N GLY A 39 -7.83 0.65 16.60
CA GLY A 39 -6.61 1.34 16.23
C GLY A 39 -5.31 0.54 16.38
N TYR A 40 -5.38 -0.76 16.64
CA TYR A 40 -4.18 -1.60 16.75
C TYR A 40 -3.71 -2.06 15.36
N VAL A 41 -2.41 -1.94 15.09
CA VAL A 41 -1.82 -2.51 13.87
C VAL A 41 -1.85 -4.03 13.98
N ILE A 42 -2.58 -4.64 13.06
CA ILE A 42 -2.76 -6.08 12.95
C ILE A 42 -1.66 -6.67 12.07
N ASP A 43 -1.42 -6.04 10.92
CA ASP A 43 -0.41 -6.47 9.95
C ASP A 43 0.07 -5.25 9.14
N TYR A 44 1.26 -5.34 8.55
CA TYR A 44 1.79 -4.30 7.68
C TYR A 44 2.80 -4.84 6.66
N THR A 45 2.78 -4.21 5.48
CA THR A 45 3.77 -4.43 4.43
C THR A 45 4.37 -3.08 4.02
N ILE A 46 5.69 -3.04 3.91
CA ILE A 46 6.43 -1.89 3.39
C ILE A 46 6.81 -2.19 1.95
N THR A 47 6.62 -1.22 1.05
CA THR A 47 6.94 -1.35 -0.38
C THR A 47 7.74 -0.16 -0.89
N PRO A 48 8.48 -0.29 -2.00
CA PRO A 48 9.07 0.87 -2.67
C PRO A 48 7.99 1.89 -3.08
N ALA A 49 8.32 3.18 -3.04
CA ALA A 49 7.39 4.27 -3.38
C ALA A 49 6.69 4.13 -4.74
N SER A 50 7.34 3.49 -5.72
CA SER A 50 6.80 3.31 -7.07
C SER A 50 5.72 2.24 -7.18
N MET A 51 5.53 1.40 -6.17
CA MET A 51 4.55 0.32 -6.21
C MET A 51 3.12 0.86 -6.21
N ALA A 52 2.25 0.24 -7.01
CA ALA A 52 0.83 0.54 -7.01
C ALA A 52 0.16 -0.06 -5.77
N ASP A 53 -0.79 0.66 -5.17
CA ASP A 53 -1.46 0.25 -3.94
C ASP A 53 -2.30 -1.03 -4.18
N SER A 54 -2.89 -1.14 -5.37
CA SER A 54 -3.63 -2.30 -5.87
C SER A 54 -2.84 -3.61 -5.86
N SER A 55 -1.52 -3.56 -6.07
CA SER A 55 -0.68 -4.75 -6.10
C SER A 55 -0.53 -5.40 -4.72
N MET A 56 -0.78 -4.66 -3.64
CA MET A 56 -0.55 -5.13 -2.27
C MET A 56 -1.82 -5.60 -1.57
N THR A 57 -2.99 -5.36 -2.18
CA THR A 57 -4.26 -5.74 -1.56
C THR A 57 -4.38 -7.24 -1.33
N GLU A 58 -3.98 -8.07 -2.31
CA GLU A 58 -4.03 -9.52 -2.14
C GLU A 58 -3.04 -10.00 -1.07
N GLU A 59 -1.86 -9.38 -0.95
CA GLU A 59 -0.84 -9.77 0.04
C GLU A 59 -1.31 -9.44 1.47
N VAL A 60 -1.78 -8.22 1.72
CA VAL A 60 -2.29 -7.79 3.03
C VAL A 60 -3.56 -8.54 3.42
N LEU A 61 -4.46 -8.83 2.47
CA LEU A 61 -5.70 -9.57 2.76
C LEU A 61 -5.48 -11.08 2.89
N SER A 62 -4.48 -11.66 2.21
CA SER A 62 -4.23 -13.12 2.28
C SER A 62 -3.93 -13.63 3.68
N GLN A 63 -3.40 -12.75 4.54
CA GLN A 63 -3.02 -13.09 5.91
C GLN A 63 -4.19 -13.02 6.89
N PHE A 64 -5.34 -12.46 6.48
CA PHE A 64 -6.47 -12.21 7.38
C PHE A 64 -7.79 -12.82 6.92
N GLY A 65 -8.38 -13.67 7.77
CA GLY A 65 -9.63 -14.39 7.50
C GLY A 65 -10.92 -13.62 7.80
N THR A 66 -10.87 -12.29 7.94
CA THR A 66 -12.05 -11.48 8.26
C THR A 66 -12.96 -11.30 7.04
N PRO A 67 -14.30 -11.41 7.20
CA PRO A 67 -15.24 -11.34 6.09
C PRO A 67 -15.33 -9.94 5.44
N THR A 68 -14.95 -8.88 6.17
CA THR A 68 -15.06 -7.49 5.70
C THR A 68 -13.84 -6.68 6.14
N VAL A 69 -13.25 -5.93 5.21
CA VAL A 69 -12.16 -4.97 5.46
C VAL A 69 -12.56 -3.65 4.82
N LEU A 70 -12.36 -2.54 5.52
CA LEU A 70 -12.56 -1.19 4.98
C LEU A 70 -11.23 -0.68 4.44
N GLY A 71 -11.23 -0.15 3.21
CA GLY A 71 -10.02 0.32 2.55
C GLY A 71 -10.29 1.41 1.52
N ASP A 72 -9.22 2.05 1.06
CA ASP A 72 -9.27 3.03 -0.02
C ASP A 72 -9.60 2.36 -1.37
N MET A 73 -10.28 3.07 -2.27
CA MET A 73 -10.59 2.58 -3.61
C MET A 73 -9.36 2.20 -4.42
N GLY A 74 -8.20 2.80 -4.15
CA GLY A 74 -6.92 2.46 -4.79
C GLY A 74 -6.44 1.03 -4.52
N TYR A 75 -6.99 0.36 -3.50
CA TYR A 75 -6.74 -1.06 -3.23
C TYR A 75 -7.64 -1.99 -4.05
N LEU A 76 -8.72 -1.50 -4.67
CA LEU A 76 -9.56 -2.33 -5.51
C LEU A 76 -8.90 -2.55 -6.87
N VAL A 77 -8.45 -3.77 -7.10
CA VAL A 77 -8.07 -4.26 -8.44
C VAL A 77 -9.31 -4.78 -9.14
N GLN A 78 -9.42 -4.67 -10.46
CA GLN A 78 -10.56 -5.23 -11.20
C GLN A 78 -10.80 -6.72 -10.87
N SER A 79 -9.74 -7.51 -10.79
CA SER A 79 -9.83 -8.93 -10.40
C SER A 79 -10.38 -9.14 -8.98
N LEU A 80 -10.02 -8.27 -8.04
CA LEU A 80 -10.54 -8.30 -6.67
C LEU A 80 -11.99 -7.83 -6.62
N HIS A 81 -12.31 -6.75 -7.33
CA HIS A 81 -13.68 -6.25 -7.48
C HIS A 81 -14.60 -7.34 -8.05
N ASP A 82 -14.19 -8.02 -9.11
CA ASP A 82 -14.98 -9.09 -9.73
C ASP A 82 -15.17 -10.28 -8.78
N LYS A 83 -14.13 -10.66 -8.00
CA LYS A 83 -14.24 -11.68 -6.94
C LYS A 83 -15.20 -11.27 -5.81
N LEU A 84 -15.25 -9.98 -5.46
CA LEU A 84 -16.12 -9.45 -4.40
C LEU A 84 -17.59 -9.33 -4.84
N VAL A 85 -17.85 -9.03 -6.13
CA VAL A 85 -19.20 -8.92 -6.70
C VAL A 85 -19.87 -10.28 -6.89
N LEU A 86 -19.08 -11.36 -7.03
CA LEU A 86 -19.58 -12.73 -7.22
C LEU A 86 -20.01 -13.44 -5.93
N LYS A 87 -20.02 -12.74 -4.78
CA LYS A 87 -20.52 -13.24 -3.48
C LYS A 87 -21.83 -12.56 -3.11
#